data_AF-A0A916DX16-F1
#
_entry.id   AF-A0A916DX16-F1
#
_cell.length_a   1.000
_cell.length_b   1.000
_cell.length_c   1.000
_cell.angle_alpha   90.00
_cell.angle_beta   90.00
_cell.angle_gamma   90.00
#
_symmetry.space_group_name_H-M   'P 1'
#
loop_
_entity.id
_entity.type
_entity.pdbx_description
1 polymer ?
#
loop_
_entity_poly.entity_id
_entity_poly.type
_entity_poly.pdbx_seq_one_letter_code
_entity_poly.pdbx_strand_id
1 'polypeptide(L)'
;MVKIKELTDFEREKVISYYEASDTEKAISEKTGYGKTTIHNIIIKYHKTGAITVAPRKNLRKIFTASTGNNVSRSTIQRTLYGMDYNSCTVLRKPSVSEHNRKIRLN
;
A
#
# COMPACT_ATOMS: atom_id res chain seq x y z
N MET A 1 3.24 -10.04 19.88
CA MET A 1 2.85 -9.52 18.55
C MET A 1 3.71 -10.23 17.51
N VAL A 2 3.17 -11.21 16.79
CA VAL A 2 3.93 -11.96 15.77
C VAL A 2 4.25 -10.99 14.63
N LYS A 3 5.53 -10.79 14.33
CA LYS A 3 5.94 -9.98 13.18
C LYS A 3 5.50 -10.74 11.93
N ILE A 4 4.51 -10.22 11.22
CA ILE A 4 4.14 -10.72 9.89
C ILE A 4 5.36 -10.48 8.99
N LYS A 5 6.01 -11.55 8.55
CA LYS A 5 7.12 -11.47 7.60
C LYS A 5 6.55 -10.90 6.29
N GLU A 6 7.04 -9.73 5.88
CA GLU A 6 6.71 -9.19 4.56
C GLU A 6 7.36 -10.10 3.50
N LEU A 7 6.58 -10.53 2.50
CA LEU A 7 7.14 -11.29 1.38
C LEU A 7 8.18 -10.42 0.66
N THR A 8 9.26 -11.06 0.23
CA THR A 8 10.27 -10.47 -0.65
C THR A 8 9.74 -10.33 -2.07
N ASP A 9 10.39 -9.51 -2.89
CA ASP A 9 9.96 -9.35 -4.30
C ASP A 9 10.15 -10.65 -5.09
N PHE A 10 11.19 -11.43 -4.79
CA PHE A 10 11.39 -12.76 -5.36
C PHE A 10 10.24 -13.74 -5.05
N GLU A 11 9.76 -13.74 -3.80
CA GLU A 11 8.62 -14.58 -3.41
C GLU A 11 7.33 -14.15 -4.13
N ARG A 12 7.15 -12.85 -4.37
CA ARG A 12 6.00 -12.33 -5.16
C ARG A 12 6.12 -12.70 -6.63
N GLU A 13 7.31 -12.58 -7.20
CA GLU A 13 7.59 -12.94 -8.59
C GLU A 13 7.27 -14.42 -8.85
N LYS A 14 7.65 -15.31 -7.92
CA LYS A 14 7.28 -16.73 -7.99
C LYS A 14 5.77 -16.96 -8.04
N VAL A 15 4.98 -16.17 -7.31
CA VAL A 15 3.50 -16.27 -7.34
C VAL A 15 2.95 -15.80 -8.68
N ILE A 16 3.51 -14.71 -9.23
CA ILE A 16 3.06 -14.10 -10.48
C ILE A 16 3.39 -15.01 -11.67
N SER A 17 4.55 -15.67 -11.69
CA SER A 17 4.91 -16.58 -12.78
C SER A 17 3.94 -17.77 -12.90
N TYR A 18 3.45 -18.32 -11.79
CA TYR A 18 2.41 -19.35 -11.83
C TYR A 18 1.06 -18.81 -12.31
N TYR A 19 0.70 -17.58 -11.90
CA TYR A 19 -0.52 -16.93 -12.38
C TYR A 19 -0.49 -16.72 -13.90
N GLU A 20 0.64 -16.27 -14.46
CA GLU A 20 0.81 -16.13 -15.92
C GLU A 20 0.78 -17.47 -16.66
N ALA A 21 1.23 -18.55 -16.01
CA ALA A 21 1.06 -19.92 -16.48
C ALA A 21 -0.39 -20.44 -16.36
N SER A 22 -1.36 -19.59 -16.00
CA SER A 22 -2.79 -19.90 -15.83
C SER A 22 -3.10 -20.91 -14.71
N ASP A 23 -2.22 -21.04 -13.71
CA ASP A 23 -2.53 -21.83 -12.53
C ASP A 23 -3.62 -21.16 -11.68
N THR A 24 -4.49 -21.98 -11.06
CA THR A 24 -5.48 -21.47 -10.11
C THR A 24 -4.84 -21.05 -8.79
N GLU A 25 -5.43 -20.09 -8.07
CA GLU A 25 -4.93 -19.65 -6.75
C GLU A 25 -4.73 -20.81 -5.76
N LYS A 26 -5.56 -21.85 -5.86
CA LYS A 26 -5.45 -23.07 -5.03
C LYS A 26 -4.19 -23.85 -5.38
N ALA A 27 -3.95 -24.10 -6.66
CA ALA A 27 -2.73 -24.78 -7.12
C ALA A 27 -1.47 -23.99 -6.76
N ILE A 28 -1.51 -22.66 -6.85
CA ILE A 28 -0.41 -21.79 -6.44
C ILE A 28 -0.17 -21.91 -4.92
N SER A 29 -1.23 -21.98 -4.12
CA SER A 29 -1.14 -22.19 -2.67
C SER A 29 -0.46 -23.52 -2.34
N GLU A 30 -0.83 -24.59 -3.02
CA GLU A 30 -0.22 -25.91 -2.85
C GLU A 30 1.26 -25.92 -3.28
N LYS A 31 1.62 -25.26 -4.38
CA LYS A 31 3.01 -25.17 -4.88
C LYS A 31 3.93 -24.28 -4.04
N THR A 32 3.39 -23.20 -3.47
CA THR A 32 4.18 -22.17 -2.77
C THR A 32 4.10 -22.25 -1.25
N GLY A 33 3.06 -22.90 -0.71
CA GLY A 33 2.76 -22.92 0.72
C GLY A 33 2.17 -21.61 1.25
N TYR A 34 1.94 -20.60 0.40
CA TYR A 34 1.35 -19.34 0.83
C TYR A 34 -0.17 -19.46 0.98
N GLY A 35 -0.73 -18.77 1.98
CA GLY A 35 -2.17 -18.72 2.19
C GLY A 35 -2.90 -18.08 1.01
N LYS A 36 -4.10 -18.59 0.71
CA LYS A 36 -4.94 -18.14 -0.42
C LYS A 36 -5.16 -16.62 -0.44
N THR A 37 -5.42 -16.00 0.71
CA THR A 37 -5.61 -14.54 0.83
C THR A 37 -4.37 -13.75 0.43
N THR A 38 -3.17 -14.26 0.75
CA THR A 38 -1.91 -13.63 0.35
C THR A 38 -1.73 -13.68 -1.17
N ILE A 39 -1.98 -14.84 -1.79
CA ILE A 39 -1.89 -15.02 -3.24
C ILE A 39 -2.89 -14.11 -3.96
N HIS A 40 -4.14 -14.09 -3.50
CA HIS A 40 -5.18 -13.23 -4.03
C HIS A 40 -4.79 -11.75 -4.02
N ASN A 41 -4.24 -11.27 -2.90
CA ASN A 41 -3.79 -9.89 -2.77
C ASN A 41 -2.63 -9.55 -3.73
N ILE A 42 -1.71 -10.49 -3.97
CA ILE A 42 -0.60 -10.32 -4.91
C ILE A 42 -1.16 -10.21 -6.34
N ILE A 43 -2.02 -11.13 -6.75
CA ILE A 43 -2.61 -11.17 -8.10
C ILE A 43 -3.44 -9.91 -8.38
N ILE A 44 -4.33 -9.51 -7.46
CA ILE A 44 -5.13 -8.29 -7.63
C ILE A 44 -4.24 -7.06 -7.79
N LYS A 45 -3.16 -6.96 -7.00
CA LYS A 45 -2.25 -5.83 -7.07
C LYS A 45 -1.51 -5.82 -8.41
N TYR A 46 -1.01 -6.97 -8.84
CA TYR A 46 -0.38 -7.13 -10.15
C TYR A 46 -1.33 -6.72 -11.29
N HIS A 47 -2.56 -7.23 -11.30
CA HIS A 47 -3.55 -6.87 -12.33
C HIS A 47 -3.87 -5.36 -12.36
N LYS A 48 -3.85 -4.68 -11.20
CA LYS A 48 -4.14 -3.23 -11.13
C LYS A 48 -2.98 -2.34 -11.54
N THR A 49 -1.74 -2.75 -11.29
CA THR A 49 -0.56 -1.87 -11.39
C THR A 49 0.53 -2.37 -12.34
N GLY A 50 0.49 -3.64 -12.75
CA GLY A 50 1.56 -4.31 -13.48
C GLY A 50 2.86 -4.48 -12.68
N ALA A 51 2.88 -4.03 -11.42
CA ALA A 51 4.09 -4.00 -10.60
C ALA A 51 4.19 -5.26 -9.73
N ILE A 52 5.34 -5.93 -9.84
CA ILE A 52 5.74 -7.06 -8.99
C ILE A 52 6.26 -6.54 -7.64
N THR A 53 6.99 -5.43 -7.69
CA THR A 53 7.65 -4.83 -6.53
C THR A 53 6.65 -4.06 -5.68
N VAL A 54 6.81 -4.16 -4.37
CA VAL A 54 6.08 -3.31 -3.43
C VAL A 54 7.01 -2.21 -2.98
N ALA A 55 6.64 -0.95 -3.24
CA ALA A 55 7.38 0.19 -2.70
C ALA A 55 7.58 -0.02 -1.19
N PRO A 56 8.83 0.04 -0.69
CA PRO A 56 9.09 -0.18 0.73
C PRO A 56 8.24 0.80 1.52
N ARG A 57 7.57 0.32 2.58
CA ARG A 57 6.85 1.19 3.50
C ARG A 57 7.86 2.22 4.01
N LYS A 58 7.71 3.47 3.56
CA LYS A 58 8.58 4.57 3.97
C LYS A 58 8.49 4.68 5.49
N ASN A 59 9.58 4.33 6.17
CA ASN A 59 9.68 4.50 7.60
C ASN A 59 9.75 6.00 7.88
N LEU A 60 8.59 6.61 8.17
CA LEU A 60 8.44 8.02 8.53
C LEU A 60 9.53 8.47 9.52
N ARG A 61 9.86 7.62 10.50
CA ARG A 61 10.94 7.89 11.46
C ARG A 61 12.32 8.03 10.81
N LYS A 62 12.68 7.16 9.86
CA LYS A 62 13.97 7.28 9.15
C LYS A 62 14.04 8.58 8.36
N ILE A 63 12.95 8.93 7.68
CA ILE A 63 12.86 10.16 6.87
C ILE A 63 12.99 11.40 7.78
N PHE A 64 12.23 11.42 8.88
CA PHE A 64 12.24 12.54 9.84
C PHE A 64 13.60 12.69 10.53
N THR A 65 14.24 11.59 10.92
CA THR A 65 15.58 11.64 11.51
C THR A 65 16.61 12.09 10.49
N ALA A 66 16.52 11.68 9.23
CA ALA A 66 17.41 12.16 8.18
C ALA A 66 17.23 13.66 7.90
N SER A 67 16.02 14.21 7.99
CA SER A 67 15.77 15.63 7.77
C SER A 67 16.15 16.52 8.95
N THR A 68 15.94 16.05 10.18
CA THR A 68 16.09 16.87 11.40
C THR A 68 17.42 16.61 12.12
N GLY A 69 18.13 15.53 11.78
CA GLY A 69 19.36 15.10 12.45
C GLY A 69 19.14 14.45 13.83
N ASN A 70 17.91 14.48 14.35
CA ASN A 70 17.59 14.03 15.70
C ASN A 70 16.85 12.69 15.70
N ASN A 71 17.30 11.78 16.57
CA ASN A 71 16.63 10.52 16.82
C ASN A 71 15.52 10.70 17.87
N VAL A 72 14.28 10.75 17.41
CA VAL A 72 13.10 10.99 18.25
C VAL A 72 12.12 9.81 18.20
N SER A 73 11.25 9.74 19.21
CA SER A 73 10.18 8.75 19.28
C SER A 73 9.08 9.04 18.25
N ARG A 74 8.29 8.03 17.89
CA ARG A 74 7.17 8.17 16.95
C ARG A 74 6.14 9.21 17.42
N SER A 75 5.84 9.25 18.73
CA SER A 75 4.88 10.18 19.31
C SER A 75 5.37 11.62 19.24
N THR A 76 6.69 11.85 19.44
CA THR A 76 7.28 13.18 19.24
C THR A 76 7.17 13.63 17.79
N ILE A 77 7.53 12.77 16.83
CA ILE A 77 7.38 13.06 15.39
C ILE A 77 5.93 13.45 15.07
N GLN A 78 4.97 12.67 15.58
CA GLN A 78 3.55 12.95 15.39
C GLN A 78 3.19 14.34 15.95
N ARG A 79 3.53 14.65 17.22
CA ARG A 79 3.25 15.97 17.81
C ARG A 79 3.87 17.11 17.00
N THR A 80 5.11 16.97 16.54
CA THR A 80 5.77 17.99 15.72
C THR A 80 5.04 18.21 14.40
N LEU A 81 4.67 17.13 13.69
CA LEU A 81 3.93 17.21 12.43
C LEU A 81 2.53 17.83 12.63
N TYR A 82 1.82 17.46 13.70
CA TYR A 82 0.55 18.07 14.08
C TYR A 82 0.71 19.58 14.37
N GLY A 83 1.77 19.98 15.10
CA GLY A 83 2.08 21.39 15.36
C GLY A 83 2.47 22.18 14.11
N MET A 84 2.95 21.50 13.06
CA MET A 84 3.23 22.05 11.74
C MET A 84 2.01 22.02 10.79
N ASP A 85 0.82 21.73 11.33
CA ASP A 85 -0.46 21.63 10.60
C ASP A 85 -0.51 20.52 9.53
N TYR A 86 0.35 19.49 9.64
CA TYR A 86 0.23 18.24 8.88
C TYR A 86 -0.83 17.32 9.49
N ASN A 87 -2.04 17.86 9.63
CA ASN A 87 -3.20 17.14 10.12
C ASN A 87 -3.72 16.26 8.98
N SER A 88 -3.70 14.93 9.17
CA SER A 88 -4.03 13.91 8.14
C SER A 88 -5.48 13.90 7.63
N CYS A 89 -6.21 15.00 7.82
CA CYS A 89 -7.61 15.17 7.48
C CYS A 89 -7.83 16.39 6.59
N THR A 90 -6.88 16.74 5.71
CA THR A 90 -7.21 17.65 4.60
C THR A 90 -8.27 16.96 3.75
N VAL A 91 -9.50 17.48 3.79
CA VAL A 91 -10.57 17.05 2.90
C VAL A 91 -10.02 17.23 1.49
N LEU A 92 -9.81 16.14 0.75
CA LEU A 92 -9.55 16.21 -0.69
C LEU A 92 -10.65 17.12 -1.26
N ARG A 93 -10.25 18.28 -1.81
CA ARG A 93 -11.19 19.14 -2.54
C ARG A 93 -11.90 18.22 -3.51
N LYS A 94 -13.22 18.08 -3.37
CA LYS A 94 -14.02 17.29 -4.31
C LYS A 94 -13.60 17.78 -5.71
N PRO A 95 -13.16 16.89 -6.63
CA PRO A 95 -12.89 17.31 -8.00
C PRO A 95 -14.12 18.11 -8.45
N SER A 96 -13.86 19.27 -9.06
CA SER A 96 -14.90 20.16 -9.55
C SER A 96 -15.97 19.32 -10.22
N VAL A 97 -17.17 19.34 -9.66
CA VAL A 97 -18.29 18.56 -10.19
C VAL A 97 -18.45 19.00 -11.64
N SER A 98 -18.33 18.08 -12.59
CA SER A 98 -18.59 18.41 -13.99
C SER A 98 -19.99 19.01 -14.11
N GLU A 99 -20.18 19.96 -15.02
CA GLU A 99 -21.49 20.62 -15.20
C GLU A 99 -22.64 19.61 -15.38
N HIS A 100 -22.35 18.45 -15.96
CA HIS A 100 -23.29 17.33 -16.07
C HIS A 100 -23.74 16.79 -14.69
N ASN A 101 -22.78 16.48 -13.80
CA ASN A 101 -23.08 15.96 -12.46
C ASN A 101 -23.73 17.02 -11.55
N ARG A 102 -23.48 18.31 -11.81
CA ARG A 102 -24.13 19.43 -11.12
C ARG A 102 -25.62 19.52 -11.47
N LYS A 103 -25.98 19.34 -12.75
CA LYS A 103 -27.38 19.31 -13.22
C LYS A 103 -28.18 18.14 -12.63
N ILE A 104 -27.57 16.96 -12.50
CA ILE A 104 -28.23 15.77 -11.92
C ILE A 104 -28.61 15.99 -10.45
N ARG A 105 -27.82 16.77 -9.70
CA ARG A 105 -28.04 16.99 -8.25
C ARG A 105 -29.01 18.11 -7.90
N LEU A 106 -29.22 19.05 -8.81
CA LEU A 106 -30.07 20.24 -8.59
C LEU A 106 -31.46 20.08 -9.21
N ASN A 107 -31.74 18.93 -9.82
CA ASN A 107 -33.05 18.56 -10.34
C ASN A 107 -33.73 17.55 -9.42
#